data_AF-A0A6A2XWH0-F1
#
_entry.id   AF-A0A6A2XWH0-F1
#
_cell.length_a   1.000
_cell.length_b   1.000
_cell.length_c   1.000
_cell.angle_alpha   90.00
_cell.angle_beta   90.00
_cell.angle_gamma   90.00
#
_symmetry.space_group_name_H-M   'P 1'
#
loop_
_entity.id
_entity.type
_entity.pdbx_description
1 polymer ?
#
loop_
_entity_poly.entity_id
_entity_poly.type
_entity_poly.pdbx_seq_one_letter_code
_entity_poly.pdbx_strand_id
1 'polypeptide(L)'
;MGRALETAALSAADKTIDQSDVAAIQAAERRATGCNETLPGGVAAEAQSAATRNSRTMLFEDKATLSDVLCDASSKLPKDKAVTGEDADRVVAAEMRNNPDMTTTPGGVAASMAAAARLNQNFTP
;
A
#
# COMPACT_ATOMS: atom_id res chain seq x y z
N MET A 1 -10.43 -1.60 2.09
CA MET A 1 -8.95 -1.71 1.94
C MET A 1 -8.48 -0.97 0.71
N GLY A 2 -9.06 -1.24 -0.46
CA GLY A 2 -8.82 -0.51 -1.70
C GLY A 2 -8.96 1.00 -1.55
N ARG A 3 -10.04 1.48 -0.91
CA ARG A 3 -10.16 2.92 -0.60
C ARG A 3 -9.01 3.50 0.22
N ALA A 4 -8.44 2.72 1.15
CA ALA A 4 -7.30 3.19 1.94
C ALA A 4 -6.03 3.26 1.08
N LEU A 5 -5.87 2.35 0.11
CA LEU A 5 -4.78 2.42 -0.87
C LEU A 5 -4.97 3.62 -1.83
N GLU A 6 -6.18 3.88 -2.29
CA GLU A 6 -6.49 5.05 -3.13
C GLU A 6 -6.26 6.38 -2.37
N THR A 7 -6.59 6.42 -1.07
CA THR A 7 -6.24 7.58 -0.22
C THR A 7 -4.74 7.78 -0.12
N ALA A 8 -3.94 6.70 -0.05
CA ALA A 8 -2.49 6.78 -0.08
C ALA A 8 -2.00 7.29 -1.45
N ALA A 9 -2.65 6.87 -2.54
CA ALA A 9 -2.40 7.37 -3.89
C ALA A 9 -2.54 8.90 -3.95
N LEU A 10 -3.55 9.47 -3.28
CA LEU A 10 -3.77 10.92 -3.22
C LEU A 10 -2.83 11.64 -2.25
N SER A 11 -2.59 11.05 -1.08
CA SER A 11 -1.83 11.69 0.00
C SER A 11 -0.32 11.68 -0.24
N ALA A 12 0.17 10.69 -0.98
CA ALA A 12 1.57 10.53 -1.35
C ALA A 12 1.73 10.41 -2.87
N ALA A 13 0.96 11.20 -3.62
CA ALA A 13 0.86 11.10 -5.08
C ALA A 13 2.20 11.18 -5.82
N ASP A 14 3.04 12.15 -5.48
CA ASP A 14 4.34 12.37 -6.14
C ASP A 14 5.43 11.40 -5.64
N LYS A 15 5.13 10.60 -4.62
CA LYS A 15 6.13 9.72 -4.03
C LYS A 15 6.43 8.55 -4.96
N THR A 16 7.69 8.41 -5.36
CA THR A 16 8.16 7.22 -6.08
C THR A 16 8.06 5.98 -5.22
N ILE A 17 7.64 4.88 -5.83
CA ILE A 17 7.51 3.59 -5.14
C ILE A 17 8.89 2.99 -4.86
N ASP A 18 9.08 2.54 -3.62
CA ASP A 18 10.22 1.75 -3.16
C ASP A 18 9.78 0.37 -2.59
N GLN A 19 10.73 -0.52 -2.29
CA GLN A 19 10.49 -1.86 -1.72
C GLN A 19 9.72 -1.82 -0.39
N SER A 20 9.94 -0.79 0.43
CA SER A 20 9.17 -0.59 1.65
C SER A 20 7.66 -0.44 1.37
N ASP A 21 7.30 0.36 0.37
CA ASP A 21 5.91 0.55 -0.02
C ASP A 21 5.32 -0.74 -0.61
N VAL A 22 6.10 -1.47 -1.41
CA VAL A 22 5.68 -2.76 -1.96
C VAL A 22 5.32 -3.73 -0.83
N ALA A 23 6.12 -3.78 0.23
CA ALA A 23 5.84 -4.63 1.38
C ALA A 23 4.53 -4.24 2.09
N ALA A 24 4.28 -2.93 2.23
CA ALA A 24 3.03 -2.41 2.80
C ALA A 24 1.82 -2.77 1.93
N ILE A 25 1.90 -2.57 0.62
CA ILE A 25 0.84 -2.89 -0.35
C ILE A 25 0.57 -4.40 -0.36
N GLN A 26 1.61 -5.23 -0.36
CA GLN A 26 1.47 -6.68 -0.32
C GLN A 26 0.83 -7.15 1.00
N ALA A 27 1.20 -6.54 2.13
CA ALA A 27 0.53 -6.80 3.40
C ALA A 27 -0.96 -6.42 3.30
N ALA A 28 -1.29 -5.26 2.76
CA ALA A 28 -2.68 -4.83 2.57
C ALA A 28 -3.48 -5.78 1.67
N GLU A 29 -2.92 -6.20 0.54
CA GLU A 29 -3.58 -7.10 -0.43
C GLU A 29 -3.85 -8.48 0.18
N ARG A 30 -2.86 -9.07 0.88
CA ARG A 30 -3.05 -10.36 1.58
C ARG A 30 -4.15 -10.27 2.63
N ARG A 31 -4.27 -9.13 3.28
CA ARG A 31 -5.30 -8.91 4.31
C ARG A 31 -6.67 -8.67 3.70
N ALA A 32 -6.74 -8.05 2.54
CA ALA A 32 -7.99 -7.83 1.80
C ALA A 32 -8.57 -9.15 1.30
N THR A 33 -7.71 -9.98 0.71
CA THR A 33 -8.12 -11.23 0.04
C THR A 33 -8.20 -12.42 1.00
N GLY A 34 -7.46 -12.37 2.11
CA GLY A 34 -7.25 -13.52 3.00
C GLY A 34 -6.32 -14.57 2.39
N CYS A 35 -5.78 -14.33 1.20
CA CYS A 35 -4.81 -15.19 0.53
C CYS A 35 -3.40 -14.79 0.98
N ASN A 36 -2.57 -15.76 1.36
CA ASN A 36 -1.20 -15.48 1.79
C ASN A 36 -0.22 -15.32 0.61
N GLU A 37 -0.68 -15.63 -0.60
CA GLU A 37 0.05 -15.50 -1.86
C GLU A 37 -0.27 -14.17 -2.54
N THR A 38 0.71 -13.59 -3.24
CA THR A 38 0.50 -12.42 -4.11
C THR A 38 -0.38 -12.79 -5.28
N LEU A 39 -1.44 -12.01 -5.53
CA LEU A 39 -2.28 -12.27 -6.68
C LEU A 39 -1.55 -11.88 -7.98
N PRO A 40 -1.45 -12.78 -8.97
CA PRO A 40 -0.89 -12.42 -10.26
C PRO A 40 -1.76 -11.34 -10.91
N GLY A 41 -1.15 -10.20 -11.23
CA GLY A 41 -1.85 -9.01 -11.75
C GLY A 41 -2.55 -8.15 -10.68
N GLY A 42 -2.34 -8.45 -9.39
CA GLY A 42 -2.81 -7.61 -8.28
C GLY A 42 -2.02 -6.31 -8.12
N VAL A 43 -2.49 -5.45 -7.22
CA VAL A 43 -1.87 -4.15 -6.92
C VAL A 43 -0.45 -4.35 -6.38
N ALA A 44 -0.22 -5.39 -5.58
CA ALA A 44 1.10 -5.69 -5.04
C ALA A 44 2.10 -6.12 -6.13
N ALA A 45 1.65 -6.88 -7.14
CA ALA A 45 2.48 -7.31 -8.26
C ALA A 45 2.89 -6.13 -9.16
N GLU A 46 1.98 -5.19 -9.37
CA GLU A 46 2.25 -3.96 -10.11
C GLU A 46 3.23 -3.06 -9.35
N ALA A 47 3.03 -2.88 -8.05
CA ALA A 47 3.95 -2.15 -7.17
C ALA A 47 5.36 -2.74 -7.21
N GLN A 48 5.49 -4.07 -7.15
CA GLN A 48 6.79 -4.75 -7.21
C GLN A 48 7.50 -4.52 -8.55
N SER A 49 6.74 -4.55 -9.65
CA SER A 49 7.26 -4.26 -10.99
C SER A 49 7.72 -2.81 -11.11
N ALA A 50 6.92 -1.88 -10.58
CA ALA A 50 7.24 -0.45 -10.49
C ALA A 50 8.50 -0.20 -9.66
N ALA A 51 8.62 -0.75 -8.44
CA ALA A 51 9.80 -0.59 -7.60
C ALA A 51 11.07 -1.17 -8.24
N THR A 52 10.95 -2.32 -8.91
CA THR A 52 12.07 -2.95 -9.64
C THR A 52 12.50 -2.11 -10.84
N ARG A 53 11.55 -1.45 -11.51
CA ARG A 53 11.85 -0.50 -12.59
C ARG A 53 12.48 0.78 -12.04
N ASN A 54 11.94 1.33 -10.94
CA ASN A 54 12.43 2.54 -10.29
C ASN A 54 13.88 2.40 -9.81
N SER A 55 14.27 1.23 -9.29
CA SER A 55 15.64 0.97 -8.85
C SER A 55 16.66 0.96 -10.00
N ARG A 56 16.20 0.73 -11.23
CA ARG A 56 17.02 0.76 -12.46
C ARG A 56 16.90 2.08 -13.23
N THR A 57 16.01 2.97 -12.81
CA THR A 57 15.72 4.24 -13.48
C THR A 57 16.44 5.38 -12.75
N MET A 58 17.31 6.10 -13.46
CA MET A 58 18.09 7.19 -12.86
C MET A 58 17.28 8.48 -12.72
N LEU A 59 16.49 8.82 -13.73
CA LEU A 59 15.68 10.04 -13.75
C LEU A 59 14.46 9.87 -12.85
N PHE A 60 14.26 10.78 -11.91
CA PHE A 60 13.14 10.73 -10.96
C PHE A 60 11.79 10.88 -11.69
N GLU A 61 11.73 11.69 -12.73
CA GLU A 61 10.52 11.96 -13.53
C GLU A 61 10.01 10.71 -14.29
N ASP A 62 10.87 9.73 -14.54
CA ASP A 62 10.52 8.47 -15.21
C ASP A 62 10.13 7.34 -14.23
N LYS A 63 10.20 7.62 -12.92
CA LYS A 63 9.85 6.64 -11.88
C LYS A 63 8.35 6.59 -11.68
N ALA A 64 7.82 5.40 -11.54
CA ALA A 64 6.44 5.18 -11.16
C ALA A 64 6.18 5.62 -9.73
N THR A 65 5.06 6.30 -9.50
CA THR A 65 4.66 6.84 -8.20
C THR A 65 3.58 6.01 -7.54
N LEU A 66 3.31 6.26 -6.24
CA LEU A 66 2.19 5.64 -5.54
C LEU A 66 0.84 5.96 -6.21
N SER A 67 0.70 7.15 -6.81
CA SER A 67 -0.48 7.50 -7.59
C SER A 67 -0.70 6.58 -8.78
N ASP A 68 0.36 6.28 -9.55
CA ASP A 68 0.28 5.43 -10.75
C ASP A 68 -0.22 4.01 -10.45
N VAL A 69 0.17 3.45 -9.29
CA VAL A 69 -0.14 2.06 -8.93
C VAL A 69 -1.41 1.93 -8.09
N LEU A 70 -1.68 2.89 -7.20
CA LEU A 70 -2.77 2.78 -6.23
C LEU A 70 -4.07 3.48 -6.65
N CYS A 71 -4.06 4.25 -7.74
CA CYS A 71 -5.23 4.95 -8.32
C CYS A 71 -6.46 4.04 -8.46
N ASP A 72 -6.27 2.81 -8.93
CA ASP A 72 -7.36 1.85 -9.18
C ASP A 72 -7.37 0.69 -8.20
N ALA A 73 -6.79 0.88 -7.01
CA ALA A 73 -6.61 -0.21 -6.05
C ALA A 73 -7.94 -0.82 -5.58
N SER A 74 -9.04 -0.04 -5.51
CA SER A 74 -10.36 -0.61 -5.16
C SER A 74 -10.93 -1.53 -6.24
N SER A 75 -10.61 -1.27 -7.51
CA SER A 75 -11.07 -2.07 -8.65
C SER A 75 -10.22 -3.32 -8.85
N LYS A 76 -8.94 -3.28 -8.47
CA LYS A 76 -8.00 -4.39 -8.59
C LYS A 76 -8.05 -5.40 -7.42
N LEU A 77 -8.68 -5.04 -6.30
CA LEU A 77 -8.85 -5.94 -5.17
C LEU A 77 -10.13 -6.79 -5.33
N PRO A 78 -10.03 -8.13 -5.49
CA PRO A 78 -11.19 -8.99 -5.76
C PRO A 78 -12.16 -9.09 -4.57
N LYS A 79 -11.69 -8.78 -3.36
CA LYS A 79 -12.49 -8.67 -2.14
C LYS A 79 -12.04 -7.45 -1.37
N ASP A 80 -12.77 -6.35 -1.50
CA ASP A 80 -12.57 -5.21 -0.61
C ASP A 80 -13.23 -5.45 0.75
N LYS A 81 -12.45 -5.39 1.83
CA LYS A 81 -12.97 -5.45 3.21
C LYS A 81 -12.64 -4.17 3.98
N ALA A 82 -13.39 -3.91 5.05
CA ALA A 82 -13.07 -2.84 5.99
C ALA A 82 -11.69 -3.08 6.64
N VAL A 83 -10.92 -2.01 6.80
CA VAL A 83 -9.60 -2.09 7.45
C VAL A 83 -9.80 -2.23 8.96
N THR A 84 -9.23 -3.27 9.57
CA THR A 84 -9.20 -3.40 11.04
C THR A 84 -7.90 -2.85 11.63
N GLY A 85 -7.87 -2.63 12.95
CA GLY A 85 -6.64 -2.21 13.64
C GLY A 85 -5.50 -3.22 13.45
N GLU A 86 -5.82 -4.53 13.49
CA GLU A 86 -4.83 -5.59 13.25
C GLU A 86 -4.33 -5.60 11.80
N ASP A 87 -5.18 -5.28 10.82
CA ASP A 87 -4.72 -5.15 9.44
C ASP A 87 -3.75 -3.98 9.29
N ALA A 88 -4.06 -2.83 9.88
CA ALA A 88 -3.22 -1.64 9.82
C ALA A 88 -1.86 -1.86 10.50
N ASP A 89 -1.83 -2.48 11.69
CA ASP A 89 -0.59 -2.76 12.42
C ASP A 89 0.35 -3.67 11.61
N ARG A 90 -0.19 -4.71 10.99
CA ARG A 90 0.63 -5.61 10.14
C ARG A 90 1.16 -4.92 8.89
N VAL A 91 0.41 -3.97 8.31
CA VAL A 91 0.89 -3.16 7.17
C VAL A 91 2.01 -2.22 7.61
N VAL A 92 1.84 -1.53 8.73
CA VAL A 92 2.87 -0.67 9.34
C VAL A 92 4.16 -1.46 9.60
N ALA A 93 4.04 -2.64 10.22
CA ALA A 93 5.18 -3.50 10.50
C ALA A 93 5.87 -4.00 9.23
N ALA A 94 5.12 -4.30 8.17
CA ALA A 94 5.69 -4.73 6.88
C ALA A 94 6.49 -3.61 6.21
N GLU A 95 5.98 -2.39 6.23
CA GLU A 95 6.65 -1.19 5.69
C GLU A 95 7.94 -0.91 6.47
N MET A 96 7.86 -0.79 7.80
CA MET A 96 9.02 -0.52 8.66
C MET A 96 10.10 -1.59 8.52
N ARG A 97 9.74 -2.87 8.41
CA ARG A 97 10.71 -3.96 8.29
C ARG A 97 11.46 -3.95 6.96
N ASN A 98 10.88 -3.37 5.91
CA ASN A 98 11.50 -3.23 4.59
C ASN A 98 12.07 -1.83 4.35
N ASN A 99 12.08 -0.98 5.39
CA ASN A 99 12.71 0.33 5.38
C ASN A 99 13.99 0.29 6.24
N PRO A 100 15.19 0.60 5.70
CA PRO A 100 16.42 0.67 6.48
C PRO A 100 16.34 1.68 7.65
N ASP A 101 15.55 2.74 7.51
CA ASP A 101 15.35 3.76 8.54
C ASP A 101 14.30 3.36 9.60
N MET A 102 13.66 2.19 9.45
CA MET A 102 12.57 1.71 10.32
C MET A 102 11.41 2.71 10.47
N THR A 103 11.18 3.54 9.46
CA THR A 103 10.10 4.54 9.42
C THR A 103 8.99 4.11 8.46
N THR A 104 7.82 4.72 8.63
CA THR A 104 6.72 4.62 7.66
C THR A 104 6.73 5.83 6.74
N THR A 105 6.21 5.63 5.54
CA THR A 105 5.97 6.68 4.55
C THR A 105 4.88 7.63 5.06
N PRO A 106 5.18 8.92 5.28
CA PRO A 106 4.17 9.91 5.63
C PRO A 106 3.11 10.00 4.53
N GLY A 107 1.83 9.88 4.89
CA GLY A 107 0.72 9.87 3.93
C GLY A 107 0.66 8.63 3.03
N GLY A 108 1.57 7.67 3.19
CA GLY A 108 1.63 6.46 2.39
C GLY A 108 0.60 5.40 2.79
N VAL A 109 0.91 4.15 2.44
CA VAL A 109 0.02 3.00 2.60
C VAL A 109 -0.23 2.70 4.08
N ALA A 110 0.82 2.63 4.90
CA ALA A 110 0.69 2.41 6.34
C ALA A 110 -0.16 3.49 7.03
N ALA A 111 0.10 4.77 6.71
CA ALA A 111 -0.64 5.90 7.29
C ALA A 111 -2.13 5.86 6.92
N SER A 112 -2.45 5.58 5.65
CA SER A 112 -3.82 5.53 5.16
C SER A 112 -4.59 4.32 5.72
N MET A 113 -3.92 3.17 5.89
CA MET A 113 -4.51 2.00 6.56
C MET A 113 -4.80 2.28 8.03
N ALA A 114 -3.88 2.94 8.75
CA ALA A 114 -4.10 3.34 10.13
C ALA A 114 -5.27 4.33 10.27
N ALA A 115 -5.36 5.32 9.37
CA ALA A 115 -6.49 6.25 9.34
C ALA A 115 -7.82 5.52 9.07
N ALA A 116 -7.86 4.63 8.07
CA ALA A 116 -9.05 3.85 7.75
C ALA A 116 -9.47 2.92 8.90
N ALA A 117 -8.52 2.27 9.57
CA ALA A 117 -8.79 1.45 10.75
C ALA A 117 -9.43 2.26 11.88
N ARG A 118 -8.88 3.45 12.19
CA ARG A 118 -9.44 4.35 13.21
C ARG A 118 -10.88 4.74 12.87
N LEU A 119 -11.13 5.16 11.62
CA LEU A 119 -12.47 5.47 11.17
C LEU A 119 -13.42 4.28 11.39
N ASN A 120 -13.03 3.07 11.01
CA ASN A 120 -13.88 1.89 11.18
C ASN A 120 -14.14 1.53 12.65
N GLN A 121 -13.19 1.79 13.56
CA GLN A 121 -13.36 1.58 15.01
C GLN A 121 -14.30 2.62 15.65
N ASN A 122 -14.36 3.84 15.11
CA ASN A 122 -15.33 4.84 15.53
C ASN A 122 -16.77 4.54 15.04
N PHE A 123 -16.92 3.61 14.09
CA PHE A 123 -18.21 3.19 13.52
C PHE A 123 -18.72 1.83 14.03
N THR A 124 -18.09 1.23 15.05
CA THR A 124 -18.66 0.10 15.80
C THR A 124 -19.59 0.61 16.93
N PRO A 125 -20.92 0.44 16.83
CA PRO A 125 -21.89 0.86 17.85
C PRO A 125 -21.86 0.00 19.12
#